data_AF-A0A8T5TKD2-F1
#
_entry.id   AF-A0A8T5TKD2-F1
#
_cell.length_a   1.000
_cell.length_b   1.000
_cell.length_c   1.000
_cell.angle_alpha   90.00
_cell.angle_beta   90.00
_cell.angle_gamma   90.00
#
_symmetry.space_group_name_H-M   'P 1'
#
loop_
_entity.id
_entity.type
_entity.pdbx_description
1 polymer ?
#
loop_
_entity_poly.entity_id
_entity_poly.type
_entity_poly.pdbx_seq_one_letter_code
_entity_poly.pdbx_strand_id
1 'polypeptide(L)'
;MDPKDQLLSKQFKRETGKNAIWKGKETEIFVKWKKEYTKKQKKDNEQSLTLKSSTMDSILILEIQKDIKQIFNKIDLFESRIKNLEEKIFIDEKKLLVKEISTDILLQTIKDIYNSSGKLIGDFVPISTIVEKLKNNFSWPIEKIQKEIFKLFNDYKIQLIPGKTSDKHPFIQDGKIYAWFKLID
;
A
#
# COMPACT_ATOMS: atom_id res chain seq x y z
N MET A 1 4.41 -37.97 -58.12
CA MET A 1 3.39 -38.22 -57.08
C MET A 1 3.77 -37.40 -55.86
N ASP A 2 2.88 -36.58 -55.33
CA ASP A 2 3.13 -35.65 -54.20
C ASP A 2 3.58 -36.43 -52.94
N PRO A 3 4.59 -35.94 -52.18
CA PRO A 3 5.01 -36.55 -50.91
C PRO A 3 3.87 -36.83 -49.92
N LYS A 4 2.85 -35.96 -49.87
CA LYS A 4 1.67 -36.17 -49.01
C LYS A 4 0.82 -37.35 -49.46
N ASP A 5 0.71 -37.57 -50.77
CA ASP A 5 -0.06 -38.67 -51.34
C ASP A 5 0.62 -40.02 -51.15
N GLN A 6 1.96 -40.05 -51.09
CA GLN A 6 2.71 -41.26 -50.74
C GLN A 6 2.46 -41.70 -49.28
N LEU A 7 2.38 -40.74 -48.36
CA LEU A 7 2.08 -41.00 -46.95
C LEU A 7 0.64 -41.51 -46.78
N LEU A 8 -0.33 -40.85 -47.41
CA LEU A 8 -1.73 -41.28 -47.39
C LEU A 8 -1.92 -42.67 -48.02
N SER A 9 -1.20 -42.97 -49.10
CA SER A 9 -1.20 -44.30 -49.72
C SER A 9 -0.66 -45.38 -48.79
N LYS A 10 0.42 -45.09 -48.05
CA LYS A 10 0.97 -46.02 -47.04
C LYS A 10 -0.02 -46.23 -45.89
N GLN A 11 -0.66 -45.16 -45.42
CA GLN A 11 -1.67 -45.18 -44.36
C GLN A 11 -2.89 -46.01 -44.79
N PHE A 12 -3.44 -45.76 -45.98
CA PHE A 12 -4.55 -46.51 -46.54
C PHE A 12 -4.24 -48.01 -46.64
N LYS A 13 -3.05 -48.37 -47.11
CA LYS A 13 -2.64 -49.77 -47.22
C LYS A 13 -2.56 -50.44 -45.84
N ARG A 14 -2.10 -49.73 -44.81
CA ARG A 14 -2.08 -50.24 -43.43
C ARG A 14 -3.48 -50.45 -42.86
N GLU A 15 -4.40 -49.51 -43.12
CA GLU A 15 -5.75 -49.55 -42.55
C GLU A 15 -6.71 -50.50 -43.28
N THR A 16 -6.53 -50.68 -44.60
CA THR A 16 -7.48 -51.41 -45.44
C THR A 16 -6.91 -52.67 -46.08
N GLY A 17 -5.59 -52.88 -46.03
CA GLY A 17 -4.88 -53.97 -46.70
C GLY A 17 -4.83 -53.85 -48.23
N LYS A 18 -5.45 -52.82 -48.83
CA LYS A 18 -5.58 -52.65 -50.28
C LYS A 18 -4.54 -51.68 -50.83
N ASN A 19 -4.21 -51.82 -52.12
CA ASN A 19 -3.31 -50.89 -52.81
C ASN A 19 -4.08 -49.63 -53.24
N ALA A 20 -3.49 -48.46 -52.95
CA ALA A 20 -4.05 -47.17 -53.34
C ALA A 20 -4.02 -46.93 -54.86
N ILE A 21 -3.04 -47.54 -55.56
CA ILE A 21 -2.80 -47.38 -56.99
C ILE A 21 -2.88 -48.75 -57.67
N TRP A 22 -3.58 -48.83 -58.80
CA TRP A 22 -3.61 -49.98 -59.69
C TRP A 22 -3.34 -49.53 -61.13
N LYS A 23 -2.37 -50.16 -61.81
CA LYS A 23 -1.94 -49.79 -63.18
C LYS A 23 -1.71 -48.28 -63.37
N GLY A 24 -1.09 -47.63 -62.38
CA GLY A 24 -0.77 -46.20 -62.42
C GLY A 24 -1.92 -45.23 -62.15
N LYS A 25 -3.14 -45.71 -61.84
CA LYS A 25 -4.30 -44.88 -61.48
C LYS A 25 -4.73 -45.13 -60.04
N GLU A 26 -5.24 -44.09 -59.37
CA GLU A 26 -5.83 -44.21 -58.04
C GLU A 26 -7.07 -45.11 -58.08
N THR A 27 -7.23 -45.97 -57.08
CA THR A 27 -8.42 -46.80 -56.96
C THR A 27 -9.59 -45.97 -56.41
N GLU A 28 -10.81 -46.24 -56.85
CA GLU A 28 -12.00 -45.54 -56.35
C GLU A 28 -12.17 -45.65 -54.83
N ILE A 29 -11.75 -46.79 -54.27
CA ILE A 29 -11.77 -47.07 -52.83
C ILE A 29 -10.81 -46.12 -52.11
N PHE A 30 -9.61 -45.90 -52.66
CA PHE A 30 -8.65 -44.95 -52.10
C PHE A 30 -9.16 -43.50 -52.18
N VAL A 31 -9.78 -43.10 -53.29
CA VAL A 31 -10.36 -41.76 -53.45
C VAL A 31 -11.48 -41.50 -52.44
N LYS A 32 -12.37 -42.48 -52.22
CA LYS A 32 -13.43 -42.39 -51.21
C LYS A 32 -12.85 -42.33 -49.80
N TRP A 33 -11.93 -43.23 -49.47
CA TRP A 33 -11.26 -43.26 -48.15
C TRP A 33 -10.51 -41.95 -47.87
N LYS A 34 -9.78 -41.40 -48.85
CA LYS A 34 -9.04 -40.14 -48.72
C LYS A 34 -9.97 -38.97 -48.38
N LYS A 35 -11.16 -38.91 -48.98
CA LYS A 35 -12.19 -37.89 -48.68
C LYS A 35 -12.77 -38.04 -47.27
N GLU A 36 -13.00 -39.26 -46.80
CA GLU A 36 -13.50 -39.51 -45.44
C GLU A 36 -12.44 -39.24 -44.37
N TYR A 37 -11.20 -39.70 -44.62
CA TYR A 37 -10.06 -39.49 -43.75
C TYR A 37 -9.76 -38.01 -43.53
N THR A 38 -9.77 -37.21 -44.61
CA THR A 38 -9.57 -35.75 -44.50
C THR A 38 -10.71 -35.04 -43.76
N LYS A 39 -11.96 -35.49 -43.92
CA LYS A 39 -13.08 -34.96 -43.12
C LYS A 39 -12.93 -35.28 -41.64
N LYS A 40 -12.52 -36.53 -41.31
CA LYS A 40 -12.32 -36.97 -39.93
C LYS A 40 -11.17 -36.21 -39.26
N GLN A 41 -10.04 -36.10 -39.93
CA GLN A 41 -8.88 -35.30 -39.48
C GLN A 41 -9.20 -33.84 -39.18
N LYS A 42 -10.01 -33.18 -40.02
CA LYS A 42 -10.44 -31.80 -39.76
C LYS A 42 -11.27 -31.69 -38.48
N LYS A 43 -12.23 -32.61 -38.30
CA LYS A 43 -13.11 -32.64 -37.14
C LYS A 43 -12.34 -32.92 -35.84
N ASP A 44 -11.39 -33.86 -35.88
CA ASP A 44 -10.55 -34.22 -34.74
C ASP A 44 -9.62 -33.05 -34.34
N ASN A 45 -9.07 -32.34 -35.33
CA ASN A 45 -8.23 -31.16 -35.08
C ASN A 45 -9.02 -29.99 -34.47
N GLU A 46 -10.22 -29.70 -34.97
CA GLU A 46 -11.11 -28.66 -34.42
C GLU A 46 -11.47 -28.96 -32.96
N GLN A 47 -11.83 -30.22 -32.65
CA GLN A 47 -12.11 -30.64 -31.28
C GLN A 47 -10.88 -30.51 -30.37
N SER A 48 -9.68 -30.86 -30.85
CA SER A 48 -8.45 -30.72 -30.07
C SER A 48 -8.08 -29.26 -29.77
N LEU A 49 -8.35 -28.35 -30.73
CA LEU A 49 -8.13 -26.91 -30.57
C LEU A 49 -9.10 -26.31 -29.55
N THR A 50 -10.38 -26.69 -29.60
CA THR A 50 -11.37 -26.25 -28.60
C THR A 50 -11.05 -26.75 -27.20
N LEU A 51 -10.55 -27.98 -27.06
CA LEU A 51 -10.17 -28.53 -25.76
C LEU A 51 -8.96 -27.81 -25.15
N LYS A 52 -7.95 -27.49 -25.98
CA LYS A 52 -6.77 -26.75 -25.54
C LYS A 52 -7.11 -25.30 -25.14
N SER A 53 -8.02 -24.66 -25.89
CA SER A 53 -8.55 -23.33 -25.55
C SER A 53 -9.23 -23.34 -24.19
N SER A 54 -10.19 -24.25 -23.94
CA SER A 54 -10.92 -24.28 -22.68
C SER A 54 -10.02 -24.61 -21.47
N THR A 55 -8.98 -25.41 -21.69
CA THR A 55 -8.01 -25.74 -20.64
C THR A 55 -7.16 -24.53 -20.29
N MET A 56 -6.68 -23.76 -21.27
CA MET A 56 -5.96 -22.50 -21.05
C MET A 56 -6.83 -21.49 -20.27
N ASP A 57 -8.09 -21.33 -20.67
CA ASP A 57 -9.02 -20.41 -20.01
C ASP A 57 -9.25 -20.82 -18.54
N SER A 58 -9.36 -22.12 -18.26
CA SER A 58 -9.54 -22.63 -16.89
C SER A 58 -8.33 -22.39 -15.99
N ILE A 59 -7.11 -22.47 -16.52
CA ILE A 59 -5.87 -22.20 -15.77
C ILE A 59 -5.80 -20.71 -15.44
N LEU A 60 -6.10 -19.85 -16.41
CA LEU A 60 -6.09 -18.40 -16.22
C LEU A 60 -7.09 -17.96 -15.14
N ILE A 61 -8.29 -18.57 -15.13
CA ILE A 61 -9.32 -18.31 -14.12
C ILE A 61 -8.82 -18.69 -12.71
N LEU A 62 -8.13 -19.83 -12.57
CA LEU A 62 -7.59 -20.26 -11.27
C LEU A 62 -6.49 -19.32 -10.76
N GLU A 63 -5.63 -18.82 -11.64
CA GLU A 63 -4.61 -17.83 -11.29
C GLU A 63 -5.24 -16.51 -10.84
N ILE A 64 -6.23 -15.99 -11.60
CA ILE A 64 -6.96 -14.78 -11.23
C ILE A 64 -7.68 -14.96 -9.88
N GLN A 65 -8.31 -16.11 -9.63
CA GLN A 65 -8.96 -16.39 -8.35
C GLN A 65 -7.98 -16.41 -7.17
N LYS A 66 -6.76 -16.92 -7.39
CA LYS A 66 -5.70 -16.92 -6.38
C LYS A 66 -5.25 -15.48 -6.07
N ASP A 67 -5.08 -14.66 -7.10
CA ASP A 67 -4.69 -13.26 -6.94
C ASP A 67 -5.77 -12.44 -6.21
N ILE A 68 -7.04 -12.64 -6.59
CA ILE A 68 -8.19 -12.04 -5.91
C ILE A 68 -8.20 -12.40 -4.41
N LYS A 69 -7.97 -13.68 -4.08
CA LYS A 69 -7.93 -14.13 -2.68
C LYS A 69 -6.78 -13.47 -1.90
N GLN A 70 -5.62 -13.29 -2.52
CA GLN A 70 -4.50 -12.58 -1.89
C GLN A 70 -4.81 -11.11 -1.66
N ILE A 71 -5.51 -10.45 -2.58
CA ILE A 71 -5.94 -9.06 -2.44
C ILE A 71 -6.90 -8.93 -1.25
N PHE A 72 -7.90 -9.80 -1.14
CA PHE A 72 -8.84 -9.77 -0.01
C PHE A 72 -8.14 -9.93 1.34
N ASN A 73 -7.21 -10.89 1.47
CA ASN A 73 -6.43 -11.03 2.71
C ASN A 73 -5.63 -9.77 3.08
N LYS A 74 -5.12 -9.02 2.09
CA LYS A 74 -4.44 -7.75 2.34
C LYS A 74 -5.42 -6.67 2.81
N ILE A 75 -6.62 -6.62 2.23
CA ILE A 75 -7.67 -5.67 2.62
C ILE A 75 -8.07 -5.92 4.08
N ASP A 76 -8.34 -7.17 4.46
CA ASP A 76 -8.70 -7.53 5.85
C ASP A 76 -7.61 -7.10 6.86
N LEU A 77 -6.34 -7.26 6.47
CA LEU A 77 -5.21 -6.82 7.29
C LEU A 77 -5.18 -5.30 7.45
N PHE A 78 -5.49 -4.54 6.39
CA PHE A 78 -5.56 -3.08 6.44
C PHE A 78 -6.73 -2.61 7.29
N GLU A 79 -7.91 -3.21 7.16
CA GLU A 79 -9.08 -2.89 7.98
C GLU A 79 -8.79 -3.11 9.47
N SER A 80 -8.18 -4.24 9.83
CA SER A 80 -7.77 -4.53 11.21
C SER A 80 -6.79 -3.50 11.76
N ARG A 81 -5.84 -3.03 10.93
CA ARG A 81 -4.89 -1.98 11.33
C ARG A 81 -5.57 -0.63 11.51
N ILE A 82 -6.51 -0.26 10.65
CA ILE A 82 -7.28 0.98 10.75
C ILE A 82 -8.09 0.96 12.06
N LYS A 83 -8.84 -0.11 12.31
CA LYS A 83 -9.64 -0.25 13.53
C LYS A 83 -8.79 -0.13 14.80
N ASN A 84 -7.63 -0.77 14.83
CA ASN A 84 -6.68 -0.65 15.95
C ASN A 84 -6.15 0.78 16.15
N LEU A 85 -5.97 1.55 15.07
CA LEU A 85 -5.55 2.95 15.16
C LEU A 85 -6.69 3.84 15.65
N GLU A 86 -7.91 3.63 15.16
CA GLU A 86 -9.11 4.34 15.61
C GLU A 86 -9.35 4.12 17.10
N GLU A 87 -9.25 2.88 17.58
CA GLU A 87 -9.39 2.54 19.01
C GLU A 87 -8.32 3.23 19.87
N LYS A 88 -7.07 3.30 19.39
CA LYS A 88 -5.99 4.01 20.08
C LYS A 88 -6.24 5.51 20.16
N ILE A 89 -6.64 6.13 19.06
CA ILE A 89 -6.97 7.57 19.00
C ILE A 89 -8.11 7.88 19.97
N PHE A 90 -9.17 7.06 19.97
CA PHE A 90 -10.32 7.25 20.85
C PHE A 90 -9.97 7.09 22.33
N ILE A 91 -9.08 6.14 22.67
CA ILE A 91 -8.57 5.98 24.04
C ILE A 91 -7.72 7.20 24.44
N ASP A 92 -6.89 7.71 23.53
CA ASP A 92 -6.06 8.89 23.80
C ASP A 92 -6.90 10.16 23.99
N GLU A 93 -7.96 10.35 23.20
CA GLU A 93 -8.93 11.44 23.37
C GLU A 93 -9.69 11.33 24.70
N LYS A 94 -10.12 10.12 25.10
CA LYS A 94 -10.76 9.92 26.41
C LYS A 94 -9.84 10.17 27.59
N LYS A 95 -8.55 9.86 27.47
CA LYS A 95 -7.54 10.18 28.50
C LYS A 95 -7.26 11.68 28.59
N LEU A 96 -7.53 12.45 27.53
CA LEU A 96 -7.31 13.89 27.45
C LEU A 96 -8.44 14.75 28.06
N LEU A 97 -9.53 14.13 28.55
CA LEU A 97 -10.59 14.76 29.37
C LEU A 97 -10.08 15.12 30.78
N VAL A 98 -8.98 15.86 30.83
CA VAL A 98 -8.49 16.55 32.01
C VAL A 98 -9.06 17.96 31.97
N LYS A 99 -9.65 18.41 33.10
CA LYS A 99 -10.25 19.75 33.32
C LYS A 99 -9.71 20.79 32.34
N GLU A 100 -10.60 21.36 31.53
CA GLU A 100 -10.26 22.51 30.69
C GLU A 100 -9.86 23.67 31.59
N ILE A 101 -8.69 24.22 31.30
CA ILE A 101 -8.16 25.41 31.96
C ILE A 101 -8.31 26.51 30.93
N SER A 102 -8.86 27.65 31.34
CA SER A 102 -9.02 28.79 30.45
C SER A 102 -7.66 29.22 29.90
N THR A 103 -7.65 29.57 28.61
CA THR A 103 -6.49 30.05 27.86
C THR A 103 -5.74 31.18 28.57
N ASP A 104 -6.47 32.07 29.27
CA ASP A 104 -5.89 33.20 30.01
C ASP A 104 -5.03 32.77 31.20
N ILE A 105 -5.48 31.77 31.96
CA ILE A 105 -4.72 31.20 33.09
C ILE A 105 -3.44 30.53 32.57
N LEU A 106 -3.54 29.80 31.45
CA LEU A 106 -2.38 29.16 30.83
C LEU A 106 -1.36 30.21 30.36
N LEU A 107 -1.82 31.28 29.70
CA LEU A 107 -0.97 32.36 29.24
C LEU A 107 -0.29 33.09 30.41
N GLN A 108 -1.04 33.40 31.47
CA GLN A 108 -0.48 34.03 32.67
C GLN A 108 0.60 33.15 33.31
N THR A 109 0.33 31.86 33.44
CA THR A 109 1.31 30.89 33.98
C THR A 109 2.56 30.81 33.12
N ILE A 110 2.42 30.86 31.79
CA ILE A 110 3.56 30.88 30.85
C ILE A 110 4.38 32.18 31.02
N LYS A 111 3.72 33.33 31.16
CA LYS A 111 4.38 34.63 31.44
C LYS A 111 5.18 34.57 32.74
N ASP A 112 4.59 34.04 33.81
CA ASP A 112 5.24 33.91 35.11
C ASP A 112 6.46 32.96 35.03
N ILE A 113 6.34 31.85 34.31
CA ILE A 113 7.45 30.91 34.07
C ILE A 113 8.58 31.56 33.27
N TYR A 114 8.24 32.33 32.25
CA TYR A 114 9.19 33.02 31.39
C TYR A 114 9.97 34.08 32.21
N ASN A 115 9.26 34.93 32.94
CA ASN A 115 9.85 36.00 33.77
C ASN A 115 10.68 35.44 34.95
N SER A 116 10.34 34.26 35.47
CA SER A 116 11.10 33.58 36.53
C SER A 116 12.20 32.65 36.02
N SER A 117 12.41 32.54 34.70
CA SER A 117 13.44 31.66 34.16
C SER A 117 14.83 32.31 34.26
N GLY A 118 15.69 31.79 35.13
CA GLY A 118 17.09 32.21 35.19
C GLY A 118 17.95 31.74 34.00
N LYS A 119 17.41 30.89 33.12
CA LYS A 119 18.07 30.42 31.90
C LYS A 119 17.47 31.14 30.68
N LEU A 120 17.79 32.43 30.56
CA LEU A 120 17.55 33.21 29.35
C LEU A 120 18.80 33.15 28.49
N ILE A 121 18.65 32.85 27.20
CA ILE A 121 19.77 33.00 26.25
C ILE A 121 19.27 33.96 25.19
N GLY A 122 19.82 35.17 25.21
CA GLY A 122 19.43 36.25 24.31
C GLY A 122 17.94 36.61 24.35
N ASP A 123 17.35 36.67 25.55
CA ASP A 123 15.91 36.94 25.79
C ASP A 123 14.96 35.80 25.42
N PHE A 124 15.43 34.56 25.39
CA PHE A 124 14.58 33.42 25.04
C PHE A 124 14.58 32.33 26.12
N VAL A 125 13.45 31.63 26.26
CA VAL A 125 13.31 30.44 27.11
C VAL A 125 13.03 29.19 26.25
N PRO A 126 13.75 28.06 26.47
CA PRO A 126 13.49 26.81 25.76
C PRO A 126 12.11 26.21 26.02
N ILE A 127 11.52 25.58 25.00
CA ILE A 127 10.19 24.93 25.14
C ILE A 127 10.16 23.88 26.23
N SER A 128 11.18 23.04 26.27
CA SER A 128 11.31 21.97 27.24
C SER A 128 11.22 22.50 28.67
N THR A 129 11.89 23.62 28.97
CA THR A 129 11.86 24.24 30.29
C THR A 129 10.47 24.76 30.67
N ILE A 130 9.75 25.35 29.71
CA ILE A 130 8.37 25.79 29.95
C ILE A 130 7.46 24.58 30.18
N VAL A 131 7.55 23.54 29.34
CA VAL A 131 6.75 22.32 29.44
C VAL A 131 6.97 21.61 30.78
N GLU A 132 8.23 21.47 31.21
CA GLU A 132 8.57 20.85 32.50
C GLU A 132 8.00 21.64 33.68
N LYS A 133 8.12 22.98 33.67
CA LYS A 133 7.56 23.82 34.72
C LYS A 133 6.02 23.82 34.70
N LEU A 134 5.39 23.81 33.54
CA LEU A 134 3.93 23.73 33.41
C LEU A 134 3.37 22.41 33.91
N LYS A 135 4.12 21.30 33.79
CA LYS A 135 3.73 20.01 34.36
C LYS A 135 3.61 20.06 35.89
N ASN A 136 4.32 20.98 36.55
CA ASN A 136 4.18 21.19 38.00
C ASN A 136 2.91 21.98 38.36
N ASN A 137 2.40 22.79 37.42
CA ASN A 137 1.21 23.62 37.62
C ASN A 137 -0.07 22.94 37.11
N PHE A 138 0.05 22.04 36.14
CA PHE A 138 -1.06 21.37 35.47
C PHE A 138 -0.85 19.86 35.42
N SER A 139 -1.85 19.09 35.86
CA SER A 139 -1.85 17.62 35.79
C SER A 139 -2.09 17.07 34.37
N TRP A 140 -1.68 17.82 33.35
CA TRP A 140 -1.85 17.45 31.95
C TRP A 140 -0.71 16.54 31.47
N PRO A 141 -0.98 15.61 30.54
CA PRO A 141 0.09 14.89 29.85
C PRO A 141 0.93 15.87 29.02
N ILE A 142 2.21 15.53 28.80
CA ILE A 142 3.19 16.40 28.14
C ILE A 142 2.72 16.80 26.74
N GLU A 143 2.09 15.86 26.04
CA GLU A 143 1.56 16.03 24.69
C GLU A 143 0.44 17.07 24.66
N LYS A 144 -0.45 17.09 25.68
CA LYS A 144 -1.50 18.11 25.81
C LYS A 144 -0.90 19.47 26.08
N ILE A 145 0.06 19.54 27.01
CA ILE A 145 0.76 20.78 27.35
C ILE A 145 1.42 21.37 26.09
N GLN A 146 2.16 20.56 25.34
CA GLN A 146 2.77 20.98 24.09
C GLN A 146 1.72 21.48 23.08
N LYS A 147 0.62 20.73 22.89
CA LYS A 147 -0.45 21.11 21.95
C LYS A 147 -1.09 22.45 22.31
N GLU A 148 -1.43 22.66 23.58
CA GLU A 148 -2.04 23.92 24.05
C GLU A 148 -1.08 25.10 23.96
N ILE A 149 0.19 24.88 24.30
CA ILE A 149 1.27 25.86 24.11
C ILE A 149 1.38 26.25 22.62
N PHE A 150 1.44 25.27 21.71
CA PHE A 150 1.49 25.54 20.26
C PHE A 150 0.26 26.29 19.76
N LYS A 151 -0.92 25.92 20.23
CA LYS A 151 -2.18 26.59 19.89
C LYS A 151 -2.17 28.06 20.34
N LEU A 152 -1.79 28.30 21.59
CA LEU A 152 -1.61 29.65 22.14
C LEU A 152 -0.68 30.51 21.28
N PHE A 153 0.40 29.96 20.75
CA PHE A 153 1.33 30.73 19.93
C PHE A 153 0.78 31.09 18.57
N ASN A 154 0.06 30.18 17.93
CA ASN A 154 -0.63 30.47 16.68
C ASN A 154 -1.68 31.56 16.88
N ASP A 155 -2.41 31.52 18.00
CA ASP A 155 -3.49 32.46 18.28
C ASP A 155 -2.96 33.86 18.69
N TYR A 156 -1.86 33.93 19.46
CA TYR A 156 -1.33 35.19 20.04
C TYR A 156 -0.11 35.79 19.31
N LYS A 157 0.25 35.30 18.10
CA LYS A 157 1.41 35.79 17.31
C LYS A 157 2.74 35.80 18.09
N ILE A 158 2.90 34.90 19.05
CA ILE A 158 4.16 34.74 19.78
C ILE A 158 5.19 34.21 18.79
N GLN A 159 6.30 34.91 18.64
CA GLN A 159 7.33 34.53 17.67
C GLN A 159 8.05 33.28 18.14
N LEU A 160 7.75 32.17 17.47
CA LEU A 160 8.51 30.93 17.57
C LEU A 160 9.76 31.06 16.70
N ILE A 161 10.89 31.32 17.34
CA ILE A 161 12.17 31.34 16.64
C ILE A 161 12.81 29.97 16.88
N PRO A 162 13.19 29.22 15.83
CA PRO A 162 14.03 28.05 16.01
C PRO A 162 15.25 28.51 16.77
N GLY A 163 15.52 27.85 17.87
CA GLY A 163 16.59 28.20 18.77
C GLY A 163 17.87 28.39 18.07
N LYS A 164 18.59 29.45 18.38
CA LYS A 164 19.90 29.65 17.79
C LYS A 164 20.95 29.70 18.88
N THR A 165 22.13 29.13 18.61
CA THR A 165 23.33 29.42 19.38
C THR A 165 23.64 30.92 19.30
N SER A 166 24.57 31.42 20.14
CA SER A 166 25.08 32.80 20.06
C SER A 166 25.46 33.24 18.64
N ASP A 167 25.81 32.26 17.79
CA ASP A 167 26.30 32.45 16.43
C ASP A 167 25.19 32.30 15.36
N LYS A 168 23.92 32.39 15.76
CA LYS A 168 22.72 32.38 14.88
C LYS A 168 22.43 31.05 14.15
N HIS A 169 23.10 29.96 14.52
CA HIS A 169 22.82 28.62 13.98
C HIS A 169 21.78 27.88 14.83
N PRO A 170 20.87 27.07 14.23
CA PRO A 170 19.90 26.30 15.00
C PRO A 170 20.54 25.50 16.14
N PHE A 171 19.96 25.57 17.34
CA PHE A 171 20.40 24.79 18.50
C PHE A 171 19.94 23.35 18.29
N ILE A 172 20.91 22.49 18.00
CA ILE A 172 20.70 21.06 17.79
C ILE A 172 21.42 20.31 18.91
N GLN A 173 20.68 19.51 19.67
CA GLN A 173 21.20 18.61 20.69
C GLN A 173 20.56 17.24 20.51
N ASP A 174 21.34 16.17 20.59
CA ASP A 174 20.86 14.78 20.40
C ASP A 174 20.04 14.56 19.12
N GLY A 175 20.40 15.26 18.04
CA GLY A 175 19.71 15.19 16.74
C GLY A 175 18.36 15.90 16.68
N LYS A 176 17.97 16.67 17.70
CA LYS A 176 16.71 17.41 17.76
C LYS A 176 16.95 18.92 17.66
N ILE A 177 16.12 19.61 16.88
CA ILE A 177 16.12 21.08 16.78
C ILE A 177 15.25 21.62 17.93
N TYR A 178 15.82 22.49 18.75
CA TYR A 178 15.09 23.13 19.85
C TYR A 178 14.58 24.49 19.38
N ALA A 179 13.28 24.74 19.53
CA ALA A 179 12.68 26.06 19.32
C ALA A 179 12.62 26.85 20.64
N TRP A 180 12.60 28.17 20.51
CA TRP A 180 12.73 29.08 21.63
C TRP A 180 11.58 30.07 21.62
N PHE A 181 11.21 30.50 22.80
CA PHE A 181 10.07 31.37 23.00
C PHE A 181 10.52 32.76 23.40
N LYS A 182 9.97 33.77 22.72
CA LYS A 182 9.98 35.16 23.16
C LYS A 182 8.55 35.65 23.24
N LEU A 183 8.14 36.05 24.43
CA LEU A 183 6.88 36.76 24.61
C LEU A 183 7.09 38.21 24.19
N ILE A 184 6.20 38.71 23.32
CA ILE A 184 6.15 40.13 22.94
C ILE A 184 5.13 40.77 23.88
N ASP A 185 5.53 41.86 24.54
CA ASP A 185 4.64 42.67 25.40
C ASP A 185 3.54 43.37 24.58
#